data_AF-A0A9D4DF05-F1
#
_entry.id   AF-A0A9D4DF05-F1
#
_cell.length_a   1.000
_cell.length_b   1.000
_cell.length_c   1.000
_cell.angle_alpha   90.00
_cell.angle_beta   90.00
_cell.angle_gamma   90.00
#
_symmetry.space_group_name_H-M   'P 1'
#
loop_
_entity.id
_entity.type
_entity.pdbx_description
1 polymer ?
#
loop_
_entity_poly.entity_id
_entity_poly.type
_entity_poly.pdbx_seq_one_letter_code
_entity_poly.pdbx_strand_id
1 'polypeptide(L)'
;MYGRPRVKKVFCKYHQNKKCEYFCRDHKVLLCGTCLRDKHRDCQIGDDHEYKNYYGKKIREVKVMIEANRNELVSQTHTVISALDSGISKLEKFKKDIDLVIERIGDMKYDVGIHKSEIERTTNALQEIDRQMTNAYDLRTCQQCYADIDLEKVKFERKQRKLYQVPTRLNDDVTASIHSLQRRLKNIKNGINSQLSSTKLAQYYPNARSFKEPTTPYLPYFELENKVTHKKPKDHARNQGRLAQWSNMEDVRFDLRFQSTRTPMTRLPTLN
;
A
#
# COMPACT_ATOMS: atom_id res chain seq x y z
N MET A 1 -68.92 41.38 51.75
CA MET A 1 -70.18 40.98 51.08
C MET A 1 -69.92 39.70 50.28
N TYR A 2 -70.36 38.55 50.80
CA TYR A 2 -70.20 37.27 50.12
C TYR A 2 -71.21 37.18 48.97
N GLY A 3 -70.74 37.36 47.73
CA GLY A 3 -71.56 37.14 46.55
C GLY A 3 -72.03 35.70 46.52
N ARG A 4 -73.35 35.47 46.60
CA ARG A 4 -73.91 34.13 46.44
C ARG A 4 -73.42 33.57 45.10
N PRO A 5 -72.89 32.33 45.06
CA PRO A 5 -72.44 31.73 43.82
C PRO A 5 -73.62 31.70 42.85
N ARG A 6 -73.45 32.31 41.67
CA ARG A 6 -74.45 32.29 40.59
C ARG A 6 -74.61 30.84 40.15
N VAL A 7 -75.66 30.17 40.63
CA VAL A 7 -76.01 28.82 40.19
C VAL A 7 -76.28 28.89 38.69
N LYS A 8 -75.44 28.23 37.88
CA LYS A 8 -75.64 28.15 36.43
C LYS A 8 -76.98 27.49 36.18
N LYS A 9 -77.89 28.20 35.51
CA LYS A 9 -79.23 27.70 35.19
C LYS A 9 -79.10 26.59 34.14
N VAL A 10 -79.63 25.41 34.44
CA VAL A 10 -79.68 24.29 33.49
C VAL A 10 -80.94 24.46 32.63
N PHE A 11 -80.76 24.48 31.31
CA PHE A 11 -81.85 24.61 30.35
C PHE A 11 -82.21 23.26 29.74
N CYS A 12 -83.48 23.09 29.39
CA CYS A 12 -83.97 21.87 28.77
C CYS A 12 -83.42 21.73 27.35
N LYS A 13 -82.90 20.55 27.02
CA LYS A 13 -82.40 20.21 25.69
C LYS A 13 -83.47 20.36 24.59
N TYR A 14 -84.72 20.01 24.90
CA TYR A 14 -85.83 20.01 23.94
C TYR A 14 -86.62 21.32 23.93
N HIS A 15 -86.57 22.07 25.04
CA HIS A 15 -87.26 23.34 25.21
C HIS A 15 -86.23 24.40 25.61
N GLN A 16 -85.45 24.87 24.63
CA GLN A 16 -84.21 25.64 24.83
C GLN A 16 -84.36 26.90 25.71
N ASN A 17 -85.56 27.47 25.81
CA ASN A 17 -85.87 28.65 26.63
C ASN A 17 -86.50 28.32 28.00
N LYS A 18 -86.67 27.04 28.32
CA LYS A 18 -87.24 26.59 29.59
C LYS A 18 -86.15 26.05 30.51
N LYS A 19 -86.13 26.55 31.74
CA LYS A 19 -85.23 26.05 32.79
C LYS A 19 -85.70 24.68 33.27
N CYS A 20 -84.75 23.81 33.58
CA CYS A 20 -85.03 22.59 34.30
C CYS A 20 -85.05 22.89 35.80
N GLU A 21 -86.21 22.73 36.42
CA GLU A 21 -86.46 23.06 37.83
C GLU A 21 -86.94 21.83 38.62
N TYR A 22 -87.38 20.77 37.93
CA TYR A 22 -87.95 19.58 38.54
C TYR A 22 -87.02 18.39 38.38
N PHE A 23 -86.75 17.64 39.45
CA PHE A 23 -85.97 16.41 39.38
C PHE A 23 -86.91 15.20 39.36
N CYS A 24 -86.88 14.41 38.28
CA CYS A 24 -87.67 13.18 38.20
C CYS A 24 -86.93 12.02 38.87
N ARG A 25 -87.55 11.40 39.89
CA ARG A 25 -86.97 10.27 40.62
C ARG A 25 -86.90 9.01 39.78
N ASP A 26 -87.90 8.76 38.94
CA ASP A 26 -87.99 7.49 38.19
C ASP A 26 -86.94 7.44 37.08
N HIS A 27 -86.73 8.59 36.42
CA HIS A 27 -85.83 8.70 35.28
C HIS A 27 -84.47 9.36 35.63
N LYS A 28 -84.28 9.76 36.89
CA LYS A 28 -83.05 10.39 37.42
C LYS A 28 -82.54 11.56 36.57
N VAL A 29 -83.45 12.43 36.14
CA VAL A 29 -83.16 13.53 35.19
C VAL A 29 -83.80 14.85 35.63
N LEU A 30 -83.14 15.96 35.32
CA LEU A 30 -83.64 17.33 35.47
C LEU A 30 -84.57 17.70 34.31
N LEU A 31 -85.80 18.08 34.62
CA LEU A 31 -86.88 18.37 33.69
C LEU A 31 -87.33 19.83 33.77
N CYS A 32 -87.74 20.40 32.64
CA CYS A 32 -88.54 21.62 32.62
C CYS A 32 -90.03 21.29 32.81
N GLY A 33 -90.82 22.30 33.16
CA GLY A 33 -92.27 22.12 33.37
C GLY A 33 -93.03 21.54 32.16
N THR A 34 -92.56 21.78 30.93
CA THR A 34 -93.17 21.18 29.73
C THR A 34 -92.89 19.67 29.65
N CYS A 35 -91.63 19.24 29.81
CA CYS A 35 -91.28 17.82 29.82
C CYS A 35 -91.95 17.07 30.97
N LEU A 36 -92.11 17.72 32.12
CA LEU A 36 -92.83 17.15 33.25
C LEU A 36 -94.28 16.79 32.87
N ARG A 37 -95.01 17.71 32.24
CA ARG A 37 -96.41 17.48 31.86
C ARG A 37 -96.59 16.50 30.72
N ASP A 38 -95.72 16.57 29.71
CA ASP A 38 -95.94 15.86 28.46
C ASP A 38 -95.42 14.42 28.50
N LYS A 39 -94.28 14.20 29.17
CA LYS A 39 -93.56 12.91 29.13
C LYS A 39 -93.39 12.24 30.50
N HIS A 40 -93.59 12.99 31.58
CA HIS A 40 -93.33 12.52 32.94
C HIS A 40 -94.50 12.80 33.89
N ARG A 41 -95.73 12.78 33.34
CA ARG A 41 -96.95 13.18 34.06
C ARG A 41 -97.18 12.37 35.33
N ASP A 42 -96.87 11.07 35.26
CA ASP A 42 -97.09 10.11 36.34
C ASP A 42 -95.78 9.78 37.10
N CYS A 43 -94.70 10.52 36.84
CA CYS A 43 -93.44 10.27 37.49
C CYS A 43 -93.34 10.95 38.85
N GLN A 44 -92.67 10.31 39.80
CA GLN A 44 -92.38 10.90 41.09
C GLN A 44 -91.35 12.03 40.97
N ILE A 45 -91.68 13.19 41.51
CA ILE A 45 -90.79 14.36 41.55
C ILE A 45 -90.10 14.43 42.89
N GLY A 46 -88.78 14.49 42.83
CA GLY A 46 -87.93 14.57 44.00
C GLY A 46 -87.74 15.99 44.47
N ASP A 47 -87.42 16.13 45.75
CA ASP A 47 -87.11 17.41 46.35
C ASP A 47 -85.67 17.85 46.03
N ASP A 48 -85.33 19.07 46.45
CA ASP A 48 -83.99 19.63 46.24
C ASP A 48 -82.89 18.83 46.98
N HIS A 49 -83.25 18.15 48.08
CA HIS A 49 -82.33 17.32 48.84
C HIS A 49 -81.94 16.06 48.05
N GLU A 50 -82.90 15.37 47.43
CA GLU A 50 -82.67 14.19 46.61
C GLU A 50 -81.94 14.50 45.31
N TYR A 51 -82.27 15.62 44.67
CA TYR A 51 -81.53 16.15 43.53
C TYR A 51 -80.05 16.31 43.87
N LYS A 52 -79.75 17.05 44.95
CA LYS A 52 -78.37 17.29 45.41
C LYS A 52 -77.69 15.99 45.82
N ASN A 53 -78.40 15.07 46.47
CA ASN A 53 -77.85 13.79 46.89
C ASN A 53 -77.48 12.91 45.68
N TYR A 54 -78.39 12.78 44.69
CA TYR A 54 -78.14 11.98 43.49
C TYR A 54 -76.96 12.51 42.68
N TYR A 55 -76.99 13.78 42.30
CA TYR A 55 -75.89 14.36 41.52
C TYR A 55 -74.61 14.52 42.34
N GLY A 56 -74.71 14.81 43.64
CA GLY A 56 -73.55 14.83 44.54
C GLY A 56 -72.89 13.45 44.66
N LYS A 57 -73.67 12.36 44.71
CA LYS A 57 -73.16 10.99 44.64
C LYS A 57 -72.53 10.71 43.27
N LYS A 58 -73.19 11.03 42.17
CA LYS A 58 -72.65 10.84 40.81
C LYS A 58 -71.36 11.61 40.55
N ILE A 59 -71.27 12.86 41.01
CA ILE A 59 -70.05 13.67 40.90
C ILE A 59 -68.91 13.03 41.70
N ARG A 60 -69.19 12.53 42.91
CA ARG A 60 -68.19 11.80 43.71
C ARG A 60 -67.73 10.52 43.02
N GLU A 61 -68.66 9.71 42.49
CA GLU A 61 -68.35 8.49 41.73
C GLU A 61 -67.44 8.80 40.52
N VAL A 62 -67.81 9.79 39.71
CA VAL A 62 -67.03 10.21 38.54
C VAL A 62 -65.66 10.74 38.96
N LYS A 63 -65.58 11.52 40.04
CA LYS A 63 -64.30 12.02 40.56
C LYS A 63 -63.37 10.86 40.95
N VAL A 64 -63.87 9.86 41.66
CA VAL A 64 -63.10 8.67 42.03
C VAL A 64 -62.63 7.91 40.80
N MET A 65 -63.49 7.72 39.79
CA MET A 65 -63.08 7.06 38.54
C MET A 65 -62.00 7.84 37.78
N ILE A 66 -62.14 9.18 37.67
CA ILE A 66 -61.13 10.03 37.02
C ILE A 66 -59.79 9.93 37.75
N GLU A 67 -59.82 9.95 39.08
CA GLU A 67 -58.61 9.89 39.91
C GLU A 67 -57.93 8.52 39.79
N ALA A 68 -58.71 7.43 39.76
CA ALA A 68 -58.21 6.08 39.50
C ALA A 68 -57.55 5.96 38.12
N ASN A 69 -58.25 6.39 37.05
CA ASN A 69 -57.73 6.36 35.68
C ASN A 69 -56.48 7.24 35.53
N ARG A 70 -56.45 8.41 36.19
CA ARG A 70 -55.28 9.28 36.20
C ARG A 70 -54.09 8.58 36.85
N ASN A 71 -54.29 7.96 38.01
CA ASN A 71 -53.22 7.27 38.73
C ASN A 71 -52.68 6.07 37.94
N GLU A 72 -53.58 5.32 37.28
CA GLU A 72 -53.19 4.22 36.40
C GLU A 72 -52.37 4.72 35.21
N LEU A 73 -52.83 5.77 34.52
CA LEU A 73 -52.12 6.35 33.38
C LEU A 73 -50.74 6.89 33.78
N VAL A 74 -50.64 7.54 34.95
CA VAL A 74 -49.36 8.02 35.50
C VAL A 74 -48.42 6.84 35.78
N SER A 75 -48.92 5.75 36.36
CA SER A 75 -48.14 4.53 36.64
C SER A 75 -47.61 3.87 35.35
N GLN A 76 -48.48 3.74 34.33
CA GLN A 76 -48.10 3.22 33.01
C GLN A 76 -47.04 4.11 32.37
N THR A 77 -47.24 5.44 32.41
CA THR A 77 -46.29 6.41 31.87
C THR A 77 -44.93 6.30 32.56
N HIS A 78 -44.91 6.19 33.89
CA HIS A 78 -43.67 6.03 34.66
C HIS A 78 -42.92 4.75 34.29
N THR A 79 -43.65 3.65 34.03
CA THR A 79 -43.06 2.37 33.59
C THR A 79 -42.38 2.52 32.23
N VAL A 80 -43.04 3.19 31.28
CA VAL A 80 -42.48 3.46 29.95
C VAL A 80 -41.25 4.36 30.04
N ILE A 81 -41.31 5.44 30.83
CA ILE A 81 -40.16 6.33 31.05
C ILE A 81 -38.98 5.55 31.63
N SER A 82 -39.21 4.73 32.65
CA SER A 82 -38.14 3.91 33.27
C SER A 82 -37.51 2.93 32.27
N ALA A 83 -38.32 2.34 31.39
CA ALA A 83 -37.82 1.45 30.33
C ALA A 83 -36.98 2.22 29.29
N LEU A 84 -37.41 3.43 28.92
CA LEU A 84 -36.67 4.31 28.01
C LEU A 84 -35.33 4.74 28.63
N ASP A 85 -35.31 5.16 29.89
CA ASP A 85 -34.07 5.55 30.59
C ASP A 85 -33.07 4.39 30.69
N SER A 86 -33.58 3.18 30.95
CA SER A 86 -32.77 1.96 30.89
C SER A 86 -32.21 1.70 29.49
N GLY A 87 -33.02 1.91 28.46
CA GLY A 87 -32.60 1.81 27.06
C GLY A 87 -31.51 2.81 26.70
N ILE A 88 -31.69 4.08 27.09
CA ILE A 88 -30.71 5.16 26.88
C ILE A 88 -29.39 4.82 27.57
N SER A 89 -29.43 4.37 28.82
CA SER A 89 -28.23 3.99 29.57
C SER A 89 -27.44 2.87 28.88
N LYS A 90 -28.12 1.89 28.27
CA LYS A 90 -27.48 0.82 27.49
C LYS A 90 -26.84 1.36 26.21
N LEU A 91 -27.52 2.26 25.51
CA LEU A 91 -26.99 2.89 24.30
C LEU A 91 -25.75 3.75 24.60
N GLU A 92 -25.75 4.48 25.72
CA GLU A 92 -24.57 5.23 26.17
C GLU A 92 -23.37 4.33 26.48
N LYS A 93 -23.62 3.15 27.05
CA LYS A 93 -22.56 2.14 27.24
C LYS A 93 -22.01 1.68 25.89
N PHE A 94 -22.87 1.30 24.95
CA PHE A 94 -22.42 0.89 23.62
C PHE A 94 -21.66 1.99 22.88
N LYS A 95 -22.06 3.25 23.06
CA LYS A 95 -21.32 4.39 22.50
C LYS A 95 -19.88 4.42 23.04
N LYS A 96 -19.69 4.29 24.36
CA LYS A 96 -18.35 4.23 24.97
C LYS A 96 -17.54 3.04 24.46
N ASP A 97 -18.17 1.87 24.32
CA ASP A 97 -17.51 0.69 23.77
C ASP A 97 -17.07 0.89 22.31
N ILE A 98 -17.88 1.56 21.49
CA ILE A 98 -17.54 1.93 20.10
C ILE A 98 -16.37 2.92 20.09
N ASP A 99 -16.39 3.94 20.94
CA ASP A 99 -15.31 4.94 21.02
C ASP A 99 -13.96 4.27 21.36
N LEU A 100 -13.95 3.30 22.29
CA LEU A 100 -12.75 2.50 22.62
C LEU A 100 -12.26 1.65 21.45
N VAL A 101 -13.18 1.06 20.68
CA VAL A 101 -12.83 0.28 19.48
C VAL A 101 -12.22 1.19 18.41
N ILE A 102 -12.75 2.40 18.22
CA ILE A 102 -12.21 3.38 17.27
C ILE A 102 -10.79 3.78 17.67
N GLU A 103 -10.55 4.06 18.96
CA GLU A 103 -9.22 4.36 19.48
C GLU A 103 -8.23 3.23 19.18
N ARG A 104 -8.61 1.98 19.51
CA ARG A 104 -7.78 0.80 19.25
C ARG A 104 -7.49 0.58 17.75
N ILE A 105 -8.47 0.86 16.88
CA ILE A 105 -8.25 0.82 15.43
C ILE A 105 -7.27 1.91 15.00
N GLY A 106 -7.35 3.09 15.61
CA GLY A 106 -6.39 4.18 15.42
C GLY A 106 -4.95 3.75 15.74
N ASP A 107 -4.74 3.13 16.90
CA ASP A 107 -3.43 2.62 17.34
C ASP A 107 -2.90 1.54 16.38
N MET A 108 -3.72 0.54 16.04
CA MET A 108 -3.33 -0.50 15.09
C MET A 108 -2.95 0.07 13.72
N LYS A 109 -3.68 1.09 13.25
CA LYS A 109 -3.37 1.77 12.00
C LYS A 109 -2.02 2.48 12.07
N TYR A 110 -1.70 3.08 13.21
CA TYR A 110 -0.40 3.72 13.45
C TYR A 110 0.73 2.69 13.42
N ASP A 111 0.59 1.58 14.14
CA ASP A 111 1.58 0.49 14.19
C ASP A 111 1.82 -0.14 12.82
N VAL A 112 0.75 -0.40 12.06
CA VAL A 112 0.86 -0.88 10.67
C VAL A 112 1.62 0.12 9.80
N GLY A 113 1.45 1.42 10.03
CA GLY A 113 2.23 2.47 9.37
C GLY A 113 3.72 2.36 9.66
N ILE A 114 4.10 2.13 10.92
CA ILE A 114 5.50 1.92 11.32
C ILE A 114 6.08 0.70 10.63
N HIS A 115 5.39 -0.45 10.71
CA HIS A 115 5.85 -1.69 10.10
C HIS A 115 5.97 -1.58 8.57
N LYS A 116 5.08 -0.84 7.91
CA LYS A 116 5.21 -0.56 6.47
C LYS A 116 6.54 0.15 6.17
N SER A 117 6.88 1.19 6.93
CA SER A 117 8.15 1.92 6.74
C SER A 117 9.38 1.07 7.08
N GLU A 118 9.28 0.14 8.04
CA GLU A 118 10.33 -0.84 8.31
C GLU A 118 10.52 -1.81 7.13
N ILE A 119 9.43 -2.34 6.60
CA ILE A 119 9.45 -3.23 5.43
C ILE A 119 10.07 -2.51 4.23
N GLU A 120 9.70 -1.25 3.97
CA GLU A 120 10.31 -0.46 2.90
C GLU A 120 11.82 -0.30 3.08
N ARG A 121 12.29 0.00 4.31
CA ARG A 121 13.73 0.08 4.62
C ARG A 121 14.45 -1.24 4.38
N THR A 122 13.90 -2.35 4.87
CA THR A 122 14.50 -3.68 4.67
C THR A 122 14.51 -4.10 3.20
N THR A 123 13.46 -3.78 2.45
CA THR A 123 13.37 -4.07 1.01
C THR A 123 14.46 -3.33 0.23
N ASN A 124 14.67 -2.04 0.53
CA ASN A 124 15.74 -1.25 -0.08
C ASN A 124 17.14 -1.79 0.27
N ALA A 125 17.34 -2.23 1.52
CA ALA A 125 18.60 -2.84 1.94
C ALA A 125 18.87 -4.16 1.19
N LEU A 126 17.85 -5.00 1.00
CA LEU A 126 17.98 -6.24 0.22
C LEU A 126 18.32 -5.96 -1.25
N GLN A 127 17.69 -4.97 -1.87
CA GLN A 127 18.01 -4.56 -3.24
C GLN A 127 19.47 -4.10 -3.38
N GLU A 128 20.00 -3.36 -2.40
CA GLU A 128 21.40 -2.95 -2.41
C GLU A 128 22.36 -4.13 -2.23
N ILE A 129 22.03 -5.09 -1.34
CA ILE A 129 22.81 -6.32 -1.20
C ILE A 129 22.82 -7.11 -2.51
N ASP A 130 21.68 -7.25 -3.17
CA ASP A 130 21.57 -7.99 -4.43
C ASP A 130 22.40 -7.34 -5.55
N ARG A 131 22.42 -6.00 -5.58
CA ARG A 131 23.31 -5.21 -6.47
C ARG A 131 24.79 -5.46 -6.16
N GLN A 132 25.17 -5.48 -4.88
CA GLN A 132 26.55 -5.75 -4.47
C GLN A 132 26.99 -7.18 -4.81
N MET A 133 26.10 -8.15 -4.61
CA MET A 133 26.33 -9.55 -4.98
C MET A 133 26.52 -9.72 -6.49
N THR A 134 25.68 -9.04 -7.30
CA THR A 134 25.83 -9.02 -8.77
C THR A 134 27.18 -8.43 -9.18
N ASN A 135 27.56 -7.28 -8.65
CA ASN A 135 28.85 -6.66 -8.93
C ASN A 135 30.03 -7.56 -8.53
N ALA A 136 29.94 -8.23 -7.37
CA ALA A 136 30.97 -9.15 -6.91
C ALA A 136 31.07 -10.39 -7.80
N TYR A 137 29.94 -10.90 -8.28
CA TYR A 137 29.88 -12.01 -9.22
C TYR A 137 30.52 -11.63 -10.58
N ASP A 138 30.19 -10.46 -11.11
CA ASP A 138 30.78 -9.95 -12.36
C ASP A 138 32.28 -9.75 -12.24
N LEU A 139 32.75 -9.21 -11.11
CA LEU A 139 34.18 -9.04 -10.84
C LEU A 139 34.91 -10.38 -10.79
N ARG A 140 34.34 -11.39 -10.11
CA ARG A 140 34.92 -12.75 -10.07
C ARG A 140 34.98 -13.37 -11.46
N THR A 141 33.92 -13.21 -12.24
CA THR A 141 33.87 -13.72 -13.62
C THR A 141 34.93 -13.05 -14.49
N CYS A 142 35.08 -11.72 -14.36
CA CYS A 142 36.11 -10.97 -15.06
C CYS A 142 37.53 -11.41 -14.67
N GLN A 143 37.79 -11.62 -13.38
CA GLN A 143 39.06 -12.16 -12.89
C GLN A 143 39.37 -13.55 -13.46
N GLN A 144 38.36 -14.41 -13.56
CA GLN A 144 38.50 -15.73 -14.18
C GLN A 144 38.88 -15.62 -15.67
N CYS A 145 38.21 -14.73 -16.42
CA CYS A 145 38.57 -14.49 -17.82
C CYS A 145 40.02 -14.01 -17.99
N TYR A 146 40.51 -13.14 -17.10
CA TYR A 146 41.92 -12.70 -17.13
C TYR A 146 42.88 -13.86 -16.86
N ALA A 147 42.59 -14.72 -15.88
CA ALA A 147 43.40 -15.90 -15.61
C ALA A 147 43.43 -16.87 -16.80
N ASP A 148 42.30 -17.04 -17.50
CA ASP A 148 42.22 -17.89 -18.69
C ASP A 148 43.03 -17.32 -19.86
N ILE A 149 43.03 -15.99 -20.05
CA ILE A 149 43.88 -15.30 -21.05
C ILE A 149 45.36 -15.52 -20.74
N ASP A 150 45.77 -15.36 -19.47
CA ASP A 150 47.16 -15.57 -19.06
C ASP A 150 47.59 -17.03 -19.28
N LEU A 151 46.72 -18.00 -19.00
CA LEU A 151 46.96 -19.41 -19.30
C LEU A 151 47.11 -19.66 -20.80
N GLU A 152 46.27 -19.08 -21.64
CA GLU A 152 46.38 -19.19 -23.10
C GLU A 152 47.66 -18.53 -23.63
N LYS A 153 48.07 -17.40 -23.06
CA LYS A 153 49.35 -16.75 -23.37
C LYS A 153 50.53 -17.67 -23.03
N VAL A 154 50.53 -18.28 -21.84
CA VAL A 154 51.57 -19.26 -21.44
C VAL A 154 51.57 -20.48 -22.37
N LYS A 155 50.39 -21.00 -22.76
CA LYS A 155 50.30 -22.10 -23.72
C LYS A 155 50.86 -21.70 -25.09
N PHE A 156 50.57 -20.49 -25.55
CA PHE A 156 51.07 -19.94 -26.80
C PHE A 156 52.60 -19.78 -26.77
N GLU A 157 53.16 -19.20 -25.71
CA GLU A 157 54.62 -19.08 -25.52
C GLU A 157 55.29 -20.46 -25.47
N ARG A 158 54.69 -21.45 -24.79
CA ARG A 158 55.18 -22.83 -24.80
C ARG A 158 55.16 -23.44 -26.22
N LYS A 159 54.13 -23.19 -27.02
CA LYS A 159 54.05 -23.63 -28.42
C LYS A 159 55.11 -22.95 -29.28
N GLN A 160 55.31 -21.63 -29.14
CA GLN A 160 56.36 -20.92 -29.84
C GLN A 160 57.74 -21.48 -29.49
N ARG A 161 58.05 -21.69 -28.21
CA ARG A 161 59.34 -22.30 -27.80
C ARG A 161 59.56 -23.68 -28.42
N LYS A 162 58.50 -24.50 -28.59
CA LYS A 162 58.60 -25.80 -29.29
C LYS A 162 58.86 -25.64 -30.78
N LEU A 163 58.29 -24.62 -31.43
CA LEU A 163 58.53 -24.34 -32.86
C LEU A 163 59.93 -23.76 -33.13
N TYR A 164 60.48 -23.00 -32.18
CA TYR A 164 61.84 -22.43 -32.27
C TYR A 164 62.94 -23.35 -31.71
N GLN A 165 62.61 -24.58 -31.29
CA GLN A 165 63.63 -25.61 -31.05
C GLN A 165 64.18 -26.07 -32.40
N VAL A 166 65.28 -25.43 -32.82
CA VAL A 166 66.12 -25.94 -33.90
C VAL A 166 66.57 -27.35 -33.49
N PRO A 167 66.34 -28.39 -34.31
CA PRO A 167 66.80 -29.74 -34.01
C PRO A 167 68.30 -29.69 -33.70
N THR A 168 68.71 -30.22 -32.54
CA THR A 168 70.10 -30.19 -32.06
C THR A 168 71.09 -30.71 -33.09
N ARG A 169 70.64 -31.63 -33.97
CA ARG A 169 71.42 -32.20 -35.07
C ARG A 169 71.83 -31.21 -36.17
N LEU A 170 71.05 -30.13 -36.41
CA LEU A 170 71.43 -29.08 -37.36
C LEU A 170 72.53 -28.18 -36.78
N ASN A 171 72.66 -28.11 -35.47
CA ASN A 171 73.64 -27.23 -34.84
C ASN A 171 75.06 -27.79 -34.98
N ASP A 172 75.25 -29.10 -34.85
CA ASP A 172 76.59 -29.72 -34.91
C ASP A 172 77.16 -29.69 -36.34
N ASP A 173 76.36 -29.98 -37.36
CA ASP A 173 76.80 -29.96 -38.77
C ASP A 173 77.10 -28.53 -39.26
N VAL A 174 76.31 -27.55 -38.82
CA VAL A 174 76.54 -26.13 -39.12
C VAL A 174 77.77 -25.62 -38.37
N THR A 175 77.97 -26.03 -37.12
CA THR A 175 79.15 -25.63 -36.33
C THR A 175 80.43 -26.27 -36.87
N ALA A 176 80.37 -27.53 -37.30
CA ALA A 176 81.48 -28.20 -37.98
C ALA A 176 81.82 -27.54 -39.33
N SER A 177 80.80 -27.15 -40.10
CA SER A 177 80.96 -26.41 -41.36
C SER A 177 81.58 -25.02 -41.16
N ILE A 178 81.15 -24.29 -40.12
CA ILE A 178 81.72 -22.98 -39.76
C ILE A 178 83.17 -23.13 -39.33
N HIS A 179 83.50 -24.12 -38.50
CA HIS A 179 84.89 -24.36 -38.09
C HIS A 179 85.79 -24.82 -39.25
N SER A 180 85.26 -25.58 -40.21
CA SER A 180 85.95 -25.94 -41.45
C SER A 180 86.23 -24.70 -42.32
N LEU A 181 85.24 -23.82 -42.49
CA LEU A 181 85.40 -22.55 -43.21
C LEU A 181 86.40 -21.62 -42.52
N GLN A 182 86.37 -21.51 -41.20
CA GLN A 182 87.34 -20.74 -40.42
C GLN A 182 88.77 -21.28 -40.59
N ARG A 183 88.97 -22.60 -40.63
CA ARG A 183 90.28 -23.20 -40.92
C ARG A 183 90.75 -22.89 -42.34
N ARG A 184 89.86 -22.97 -43.34
CA ARG A 184 90.21 -22.60 -44.73
C ARG A 184 90.56 -21.13 -44.85
N LEU A 185 89.81 -20.23 -44.21
CA LEU A 185 90.13 -18.80 -44.14
C LEU A 185 91.48 -18.54 -43.47
N LYS A 186 91.80 -19.24 -42.37
CA LYS A 186 93.09 -19.14 -41.70
C LYS A 186 94.24 -19.60 -42.60
N ASN A 187 94.06 -20.67 -43.35
CA ASN A 187 95.06 -21.16 -44.31
C ASN A 187 95.25 -20.20 -45.49
N ILE A 188 94.16 -19.61 -46.01
CA ILE A 188 94.22 -18.58 -47.05
C ILE A 188 94.95 -17.34 -46.54
N LYS A 189 94.63 -16.87 -45.32
CA LYS A 189 95.32 -15.75 -44.67
C LYS A 189 96.82 -16.01 -44.49
N ASN A 190 97.19 -17.22 -44.07
CA ASN A 190 98.60 -17.61 -43.92
C ASN A 190 99.31 -17.71 -45.29
N GLY A 191 98.61 -18.20 -46.32
CA GLY A 191 99.12 -18.22 -47.70
C GLY A 191 99.37 -16.82 -48.24
N ILE A 192 98.43 -15.89 -48.06
CA ILE A 192 98.56 -14.48 -48.45
C ILE A 192 99.72 -13.81 -47.69
N ASN A 193 99.84 -14.01 -46.37
CA ASN A 193 100.96 -13.47 -45.59
C ASN A 193 102.32 -14.07 -45.99
N SER A 194 102.37 -15.35 -46.38
CA SER A 194 103.60 -15.98 -46.86
C SER A 194 104.02 -15.46 -48.24
N GLN A 195 103.07 -15.03 -49.08
CA GLN A 195 103.34 -14.40 -50.38
C GLN A 195 103.73 -12.93 -50.26
N LEU A 196 103.19 -12.19 -49.27
CA LEU A 196 103.58 -10.81 -48.95
C LEU A 196 104.97 -10.73 -48.28
N SER A 197 105.50 -11.83 -47.74
CA SER A 197 106.84 -11.91 -47.12
C SER A 197 107.97 -12.23 -48.10
N SER A 198 107.66 -12.49 -49.39
CA SER A 198 108.61 -13.02 -50.40
C SER A 198 108.82 -12.10 -51.61
N THR A 199 108.23 -10.91 -51.66
CA THR A 199 108.41 -9.98 -52.79
C THR A 199 108.77 -8.58 -52.30
N LYS A 200 110.05 -8.20 -52.54
CA LYS A 200 110.46 -6.79 -52.61
C LYS A 200 109.70 -6.13 -53.75
N LEU A 201 108.62 -5.43 -53.42
CA LEU A 201 108.02 -4.40 -54.27
C LEU A 201 107.34 -3.36 -53.38
N ALA A 202 108.20 -2.59 -52.71
CA ALA A 202 107.90 -1.20 -52.48
C ALA A 202 108.07 -0.46 -53.82
N GLN A 203 107.22 0.54 -54.04
CA GLN A 203 107.11 1.44 -55.21
C GLN A 203 106.14 0.95 -56.30
N TYR A 204 105.27 1.88 -56.71
CA TYR A 204 104.22 1.77 -57.75
C TYR A 204 102.84 1.28 -57.28
N TYR A 205 102.14 2.06 -56.45
CA TYR A 205 101.08 2.98 -56.91
C TYR A 205 100.20 3.44 -55.72
N PRO A 206 99.68 4.69 -55.76
CA PRO A 206 98.93 5.32 -54.68
C PRO A 206 97.41 5.14 -54.85
N ASN A 207 96.67 5.37 -53.77
CA ASN A 207 95.21 5.60 -53.70
C ASN A 207 94.25 4.44 -54.05
N ALA A 208 93.67 3.82 -53.01
CA ALA A 208 92.29 3.33 -53.06
C ALA A 208 91.65 3.23 -51.65
N ARG A 209 90.99 4.33 -51.27
CA ARG A 209 89.72 4.47 -50.52
C ARG A 209 89.44 3.56 -49.30
N SER A 210 89.35 4.24 -48.15
CA SER A 210 88.69 3.82 -46.92
C SER A 210 87.26 3.30 -47.16
N PHE A 211 87.00 2.04 -46.80
CA PHE A 211 85.65 1.51 -46.66
C PHE A 211 85.18 1.75 -45.21
N LYS A 212 84.21 2.65 -45.02
CA LYS A 212 83.55 2.88 -43.72
C LYS A 212 82.51 1.79 -43.47
N GLU A 213 82.51 1.24 -42.26
CA GLU A 213 81.42 0.39 -41.76
C GLU A 213 80.09 1.19 -41.70
N PRO A 214 78.96 0.60 -42.10
CA PRO A 214 77.65 1.17 -41.80
C PRO A 214 77.28 0.91 -40.33
N THR A 215 77.11 1.98 -39.57
CA THR A 215 76.75 2.00 -38.14
C THR A 215 75.25 1.82 -37.86
N THR A 216 74.52 0.97 -38.58
CA THR A 216 73.09 0.73 -38.29
C THR A 216 72.60 -0.63 -38.79
N PRO A 217 72.21 -1.56 -37.91
CA PRO A 217 71.36 -2.68 -38.29
C PRO A 217 69.90 -2.22 -38.38
N TYR A 218 69.31 -2.42 -39.55
CA TYR A 218 67.89 -2.23 -39.86
C TYR A 218 67.03 -3.22 -39.05
N LEU A 219 66.21 -2.71 -38.13
CA LEU A 219 65.17 -3.48 -37.42
C LEU A 219 63.79 -3.00 -37.88
N PRO A 220 62.99 -3.80 -38.61
CA PRO A 220 61.69 -3.37 -39.08
C PRO A 220 60.58 -3.91 -38.17
N TYR A 221 60.58 -3.62 -36.85
CA TYR A 221 59.42 -3.90 -35.99
C TYR A 221 59.54 -3.09 -34.70
N PHE A 222 59.17 -1.81 -34.71
CA PHE A 222 58.70 -1.07 -33.51
C PHE A 222 58.13 0.29 -33.95
N GLU A 223 56.94 0.28 -34.56
CA GLU A 223 56.07 1.46 -34.63
C GLU A 223 54.64 1.01 -34.32
N LEU A 224 54.36 0.79 -33.04
CA LEU A 224 53.00 0.65 -32.51
C LEU A 224 52.94 1.29 -31.11
N GLU A 225 53.51 2.49 -30.99
CA GLU A 225 53.17 3.41 -29.91
C GLU A 225 52.59 4.67 -30.55
N ASN A 226 51.43 5.11 -30.03
CA ASN A 226 50.65 6.30 -30.42
C ASN A 226 49.52 6.13 -31.45
N LYS A 227 48.59 5.19 -31.24
CA LYS A 227 47.16 5.37 -31.61
C LYS A 227 46.20 4.66 -30.65
N VAL A 228 46.13 5.14 -29.40
CA VAL A 228 44.93 4.96 -28.57
C VAL A 228 44.44 6.35 -28.18
N THR A 229 43.77 7.02 -29.12
CA THR A 229 42.98 8.20 -28.79
C THR A 229 41.73 7.74 -28.06
N HIS A 230 41.55 8.25 -26.84
CA HIS A 230 40.35 8.12 -26.02
C HIS A 230 39.06 8.27 -26.84
N LYS A 231 38.38 7.15 -27.12
CA LYS A 231 36.95 7.19 -27.40
C LYS A 231 36.24 7.07 -26.06
N LYS A 232 35.63 8.18 -25.62
CA LYS A 232 34.64 8.18 -24.55
C LYS A 232 33.55 7.14 -24.87
N PRO A 233 33.00 6.42 -23.88
CA PRO A 233 31.80 5.61 -24.10
C PRO A 233 30.68 6.55 -24.58
N LYS A 234 30.08 6.24 -25.73
CA LYS A 234 28.79 6.84 -26.11
C LYS A 234 27.73 6.22 -25.21
N ASP A 235 27.04 7.07 -24.45
CA ASP A 235 25.79 6.71 -23.79
C ASP A 235 24.79 6.20 -24.85
N HIS A 236 24.65 4.88 -24.93
CA HIS A 236 23.52 4.26 -25.59
C HIS A 236 22.41 4.08 -24.57
N ALA A 237 21.74 5.18 -24.26
CA ALA A 237 20.39 5.12 -23.73
C ALA A 237 19.39 5.04 -24.91
N ARG A 238 18.53 4.03 -24.79
CA ARG A 238 17.10 4.03 -25.16
C ARG A 238 16.66 3.59 -26.56
N ASN A 239 15.62 2.74 -26.47
CA ASN A 239 14.58 2.42 -27.43
C ASN A 239 14.89 1.37 -28.49
N GLN A 240 14.89 0.09 -28.09
CA GLN A 240 14.01 -0.92 -28.69
C GLN A 240 13.68 -1.99 -27.65
N GLY A 241 12.42 -2.03 -27.22
CA GLY A 241 11.94 -2.95 -26.18
C GLY A 241 10.53 -2.61 -25.73
N ARG A 242 9.57 -2.76 -26.66
CA ARG A 242 8.16 -2.92 -26.31
C ARG A 242 8.04 -4.16 -25.42
N LEU A 243 7.80 -3.94 -24.13
CA LEU A 243 6.96 -4.81 -23.33
C LEU A 243 6.00 -3.89 -22.59
N ALA A 244 4.72 -4.11 -22.85
CA ALA A 244 3.62 -3.33 -22.36
C ALA A 244 3.67 -3.22 -20.83
N GLN A 245 3.65 -1.98 -20.35
CA GLN A 245 3.12 -1.68 -19.03
C GLN A 245 1.77 -2.35 -18.90
N TRP A 246 1.64 -3.19 -17.88
CA TRP A 246 0.34 -3.45 -17.30
C TRP A 246 -0.20 -2.10 -16.83
N SER A 247 -1.31 -1.71 -17.43
CA SER A 247 -2.14 -0.62 -16.97
C SER A 247 -2.52 -0.88 -15.52
N ASN A 248 -2.13 0.05 -14.64
CA ASN A 248 -2.75 0.25 -13.34
C ASN A 248 -4.25 0.48 -13.56
N MET A 249 -5.06 -0.59 -13.47
CA MET A 249 -6.46 -0.47 -13.08
C MET A 249 -6.47 -0.41 -11.56
N GLU A 250 -6.67 0.80 -11.01
CA GLU A 250 -7.45 1.04 -9.79
C GLU A 250 -7.56 2.56 -9.54
N ASP A 251 -8.02 3.31 -10.55
CA ASP A 251 -8.79 4.53 -10.33
C ASP A 251 -10.26 4.13 -10.23
N VAL A 252 -10.65 3.56 -9.09
CA VAL A 252 -12.07 3.41 -8.73
C VAL A 252 -12.46 4.65 -7.95
N ARG A 253 -13.00 5.63 -8.68
CA ARG A 253 -13.88 6.66 -8.09
C ARG A 253 -15.05 5.94 -7.41
N PHE A 254 -15.11 6.04 -6.08
CA PHE A 254 -16.31 5.75 -5.32
C PHE A 254 -17.40 6.76 -5.70
N ASP A 255 -18.27 6.37 -6.64
CA ASP A 255 -19.50 7.09 -6.94
C ASP A 255 -20.53 6.69 -5.87
N LEU A 256 -20.70 7.56 -4.87
CA LEU A 256 -21.75 7.49 -3.85
C LEU A 256 -23.11 7.72 -4.50
N ARG A 257 -23.71 6.68 -5.07
CA ARG A 257 -25.16 6.62 -5.27
C ARG A 257 -25.81 5.74 -4.22
N PHE A 258 -26.35 6.44 -3.22
CA PHE A 258 -27.49 6.02 -2.43
C PHE A 258 -28.56 5.39 -3.34
N GLN A 259 -28.76 4.08 -3.22
CA GLN A 259 -30.06 3.48 -3.52
C GLN A 259 -30.50 2.66 -2.30
N SER A 260 -31.47 3.24 -1.61
CA SER A 260 -32.33 2.58 -0.66
C SER A 260 -33.05 1.43 -1.37
N THR A 261 -32.82 0.19 -0.95
CA THR A 261 -33.79 -0.88 -1.12
C THR A 261 -33.96 -1.67 0.17
N ARG A 262 -35.23 -1.81 0.50
CA ARG A 262 -35.83 -2.39 1.70
C ARG A 262 -35.39 -3.84 1.94
N THR A 263 -35.34 -4.19 3.22
CA THR A 263 -35.47 -5.55 3.80
C THR A 263 -36.50 -6.44 3.09
N PRO A 264 -36.33 -7.76 3.20
CA PRO A 264 -37.34 -8.50 3.95
C PRO A 264 -36.74 -9.45 5.01
N MET A 265 -37.44 -9.51 6.14
CA MET A 265 -37.31 -10.54 7.16
C MET A 265 -37.69 -11.92 6.62
N THR A 266 -36.93 -12.95 6.99
CA THR A 266 -37.51 -14.29 7.16
C THR A 266 -36.75 -15.15 8.19
N ARG A 267 -37.44 -15.36 9.32
CA ARG A 267 -37.62 -16.58 10.15
C ARG A 267 -36.40 -17.43 10.58
N LEU A 268 -36.24 -17.45 11.90
CA LEU A 268 -35.61 -18.52 12.69
C LEU A 268 -36.25 -19.91 12.42
N PRO A 269 -35.48 -21.01 12.45
CA PRO A 269 -36.02 -22.33 12.71
C PRO A 269 -36.10 -22.60 14.22
N THR A 270 -37.27 -23.07 14.63
CA THR A 270 -37.55 -23.70 15.92
C THR A 270 -36.87 -25.05 16.07
N LEU A 271 -36.53 -25.36 17.32
CA LEU A 271 -36.05 -26.62 17.88
C LEU A 271 -36.86 -27.86 17.43
N ASN A 272 -36.13 -28.97 17.30
CA ASN A 272 -36.55 -30.29 17.79
C ASN A 272 -35.47 -30.77 18.77
#